data_AF-A0A936IK46-F1
#
_entry.id   AF-A0A936IK46-F1
#
_cell.length_a   1.000
_cell.length_b   1.000
_cell.length_c   1.000
_cell.angle_alpha   90.00
_cell.angle_beta   90.00
_cell.angle_gamma   90.00
#
_symmetry.space_group_name_H-M   'P 1'
#
loop_
_entity.id
_entity.type
_entity.pdbx_description
1 polymer ?
#
loop_
_entity_poly.entity_id
_entity_poly.type
_entity_poly.pdbx_seq_one_letter_code
_entity_poly.pdbx_strand_id
1 'polypeptide(L)'
;MPGCPICSHPDRAAIEEKIRRGVFWTRLAAEYGFRAYLFAVHRFRHMPHGDDAAAGPAPEPRNAMGRTVFDEQWILVGNMLRDVLRPFPEAWRRVLEGIESLDFCATPAS
;
A
#
# COMPACT_ATOMS: atom_id res chain seq x y z
N MET A 1 -8.61 12.41 14.51
CA MET A 1 -8.51 11.01 14.98
C MET A 1 -7.21 10.87 15.76
N PRO A 2 -7.25 10.47 17.04
CA PRO A 2 -6.06 10.47 17.88
C PRO A 2 -5.07 9.40 17.42
N GLY A 3 -3.80 9.78 17.21
CA GLY A 3 -2.67 8.86 17.05
C GLY A 3 -2.09 8.67 15.65
N CYS A 4 -2.70 9.19 14.57
CA CYS A 4 -2.07 9.15 13.24
C CYS A 4 -1.13 10.36 13.08
N PRO A 5 0.20 10.16 12.91
CA PRO A 5 1.15 11.26 12.79
C PRO A 5 0.95 12.09 11.50
N ILE A 6 0.40 11.48 10.45
CA ILE A 6 0.10 12.17 9.18
C ILE A 6 -1.10 13.11 9.34
N CYS A 7 -2.12 12.72 10.13
CA CYS A 7 -3.28 13.58 10.40
C CYS A 7 -2.92 14.87 11.15
N SER A 8 -1.85 14.84 11.96
CA SER A 8 -1.35 15.99 12.72
C SER A 8 -0.15 16.68 12.06
N HIS A 9 0.31 16.22 10.89
CA HIS A 9 1.47 16.79 10.22
C HIS A 9 1.10 18.15 9.58
N PRO A 10 1.95 19.19 9.67
CA PRO A 10 1.68 20.49 9.04
C PRO A 10 1.45 20.36 7.52
N ASP A 11 2.20 19.47 6.86
CA ASP A 11 2.08 19.22 5.42
C ASP A 11 1.05 18.15 5.05
N ARG A 12 0.06 17.86 5.92
CA ARG A 12 -0.95 16.81 5.69
C ARG A 12 -1.56 16.88 4.30
N ALA A 13 -1.97 18.07 3.85
CA ALA A 13 -2.62 18.25 2.55
C ALA A 13 -1.69 17.85 1.37
N ALA A 14 -0.41 18.18 1.47
CA ALA A 14 0.59 17.82 0.46
C ALA A 14 0.90 16.31 0.46
N ILE A 15 0.96 15.70 1.65
CA ILE A 15 1.12 14.25 1.79
C ILE A 15 -0.07 13.53 1.14
N GLU A 16 -1.30 13.92 1.48
CA GLU A 16 -2.51 13.31 0.93
C GLU A 16 -2.61 13.47 -0.59
N GLU A 17 -2.22 14.62 -1.15
CA GLU A 17 -2.17 14.81 -2.60
C GLU A 17 -1.18 13.85 -3.28
N LYS A 18 0.01 13.68 -2.71
CA LYS A 18 0.99 12.71 -3.24
C LYS A 18 0.51 11.28 -3.12
N ILE A 19 -0.20 10.94 -2.04
CA ILE A 19 -0.85 9.65 -1.88
C ILE A 19 -1.88 9.44 -3.00
N ARG A 20 -2.73 10.43 -3.31
CA ARG A 20 -3.71 10.35 -4.42
C ARG A 20 -3.03 10.16 -5.78
N ARG A 21 -1.89 10.81 -6.00
CA ARG A 21 -1.09 10.66 -7.22
C ARG A 21 -0.34 9.32 -7.33
N GLY A 22 -0.48 8.43 -6.36
CA GLY A 22 0.22 7.14 -6.35
C GLY A 22 1.73 7.28 -6.13
N VAL A 23 2.19 8.29 -5.38
CA VAL A 23 3.61 8.38 -5.01
C VAL A 23 3.94 7.22 -4.06
N PHE A 24 5.01 6.48 -4.38
CA PHE A 24 5.48 5.34 -3.59
C PHE A 24 5.69 5.69 -2.12
N TRP A 25 5.23 4.79 -1.23
CA TRP A 25 5.35 4.94 0.23
C TRP A 25 6.80 5.06 0.70
N THR A 26 7.72 4.38 0.02
CA THR A 26 9.17 4.45 0.29
C THR A 26 9.72 5.85 0.04
N ARG A 27 9.25 6.52 -1.02
CA ARG A 27 9.62 7.89 -1.33
C ARG A 27 9.04 8.88 -0.33
N LEU A 28 7.76 8.70 0.05
CA LEU A 28 7.13 9.53 1.08
C LEU A 28 7.78 9.33 2.45
N ALA A 29 8.21 8.10 2.77
CA ALA A 29 8.97 7.79 3.97
C ALA A 29 10.30 8.55 4.02
N ALA A 30 11.06 8.54 2.93
CA ALA A 30 12.31 9.28 2.81
C ALA A 30 12.09 10.79 2.90
N GLU A 31 11.00 11.30 2.32
CA GLU A 31 10.71 12.73 2.26
C GLU A 31 10.21 13.31 3.59
N TYR A 32 9.31 12.60 4.28
CA TYR A 32 8.64 13.11 5.48
C TYR A 32 9.14 12.48 6.80
N GLY A 33 10.15 11.61 6.74
CA GLY A 33 10.74 10.99 7.92
C GLY A 33 9.83 9.98 8.64
N PHE A 34 8.83 9.45 7.93
CA PHE A 34 7.89 8.46 8.47
C PHE A 34 8.21 7.05 7.98
N ARG A 35 7.67 6.04 8.67
CA ARG A 35 7.70 4.65 8.18
C ARG A 35 6.69 4.47 7.06
N ALA A 36 7.06 3.76 6.00
CA ALA A 36 6.21 3.55 4.81
C ALA A 36 4.79 3.03 5.14
N TYR A 37 4.66 2.13 6.11
CA TYR A 37 3.35 1.58 6.50
C TYR A 37 2.37 2.64 7.02
N LEU A 38 2.85 3.77 7.57
CA LEU A 38 1.99 4.83 8.08
C LEU A 38 1.19 5.50 6.96
N PHE A 39 1.77 5.66 5.77
CA PHE A 39 1.08 6.21 4.61
C PHE A 39 -0.02 5.25 4.11
N ALA A 40 0.26 3.95 4.09
CA ALA A 40 -0.74 2.94 3.78
C ALA A 40 -1.91 2.98 4.78
N VAL A 41 -1.61 2.94 6.08
CA VAL A 41 -2.64 3.03 7.14
C VAL A 41 -3.44 4.32 7.01
N HIS A 42 -2.78 5.46 6.74
CA HIS A 42 -3.46 6.74 6.51
C HIS A 42 -4.37 6.72 5.30
N ARG A 43 -3.91 6.20 4.16
CA ARG A 43 -4.70 6.07 2.93
C ARG A 43 -5.94 5.20 3.14
N PHE A 44 -5.83 4.09 3.86
CA PHE A 44 -6.94 3.14 4.04
C PHE A 44 -7.92 3.55 5.15
N ARG A 45 -7.48 4.28 6.19
CA ARG A 45 -8.31 4.60 7.35
C ARG A 45 -8.81 6.03 7.42
N HIS A 46 -8.13 6.97 6.76
CA HIS A 46 -8.33 8.40 7.00
C HIS A 46 -8.64 9.20 5.74
N MET A 47 -8.27 8.69 4.57
CA MET A 47 -8.59 9.33 3.32
C MET A 47 -9.91 8.77 2.78
N PRO A 48 -10.87 9.64 2.40
CA PRO A 48 -12.08 9.18 1.74
C PRO A 48 -11.70 8.46 0.44
N HIS A 49 -12.35 7.34 0.18
CA HIS A 49 -12.38 6.71 -1.14
C HIS A 49 -13.30 7.58 -2.00
N GLY A 50 -12.80 8.75 -2.44
CA GLY A 50 -13.53 9.56 -3.42
C GLY A 50 -13.70 8.77 -4.71
N ASP A 51 -14.76 9.03 -5.44
CA ASP A 51 -15.12 8.38 -6.71
C ASP A 51 -14.01 8.54 -7.77
N ASP A 52 -12.97 7.70 -7.70
CA ASP A 52 -11.90 7.55 -8.70
C ASP A 52 -12.45 7.03 -10.06
N ALA A 53 -13.77 6.97 -10.25
CA ALA A 53 -14.47 6.35 -11.38
C ALA A 53 -14.48 7.21 -12.66
N ALA A 54 -14.17 8.50 -12.62
CA ALA A 54 -14.25 9.37 -13.80
C ALA A 54 -12.97 9.42 -14.65
N ALA A 55 -11.83 9.01 -14.09
CA ALA A 55 -10.59 8.85 -14.82
C ALA A 55 -10.24 7.36 -14.76
N GLY A 56 -10.42 6.63 -15.86
CA GLY A 56 -9.90 5.26 -15.96
C GLY A 56 -8.45 5.24 -15.45
N PRO A 57 -8.02 4.19 -14.73
CA PRO A 57 -6.79 4.23 -13.98
C PRO A 57 -5.64 4.61 -14.91
N ALA A 58 -5.01 5.76 -14.64
CA ALA A 58 -3.72 6.04 -15.25
C ALA A 58 -2.83 4.83 -14.98
N PRO A 59 -2.06 4.34 -15.97
CA PRO A 59 -1.20 3.18 -15.76
C PRO A 59 -0.36 3.44 -14.53
N GLU A 60 -0.42 2.52 -13.55
CA GLU A 60 0.25 2.73 -12.27
C GLU A 60 1.72 3.06 -12.53
N PRO A 61 2.25 4.13 -11.93
CA PRO A 61 3.65 4.44 -12.06
C PRO A 61 4.46 3.24 -11.59
N ARG A 62 5.33 2.75 -12.48
CA ARG A 62 6.25 1.65 -12.19
C ARG A 62 7.61 2.22 -11.79
N ASN A 63 8.25 1.64 -10.78
CA ASN A 63 9.62 2.00 -10.43
C ASN A 63 10.61 1.50 -11.50
N ALA A 64 11.91 1.82 -11.35
CA ALA A 64 12.96 1.37 -12.28
C ALA A 64 13.06 -0.17 -12.42
N MET A 65 12.44 -0.92 -11.51
CA MET A 65 12.35 -2.37 -11.53
C MET A 65 11.01 -2.88 -12.09
N GLY A 66 10.19 -2.01 -12.69
CA GLY A 66 8.92 -2.38 -13.29
C GLY A 66 7.78 -2.67 -12.31
N ARG A 67 8.00 -2.43 -11.01
CA ARG A 67 7.03 -2.72 -9.93
C ARG A 67 6.08 -1.57 -9.69
N THR A 68 4.81 -1.87 -9.48
CA THR A 68 3.78 -0.88 -9.15
C THR A 68 3.75 -0.56 -7.66
N VAL A 69 2.97 0.44 -7.28
CA VAL A 69 2.70 0.77 -5.87
C VAL A 69 2.05 -0.42 -5.16
N PHE A 70 1.20 -1.17 -5.87
CA PHE A 70 0.59 -2.40 -5.37
C PHE A 70 1.63 -3.49 -5.08
N ASP A 71 2.65 -3.66 -5.94
CA ASP A 71 3.73 -4.62 -5.71
C ASP A 71 4.55 -4.27 -4.45
N GLU A 72 4.84 -2.98 -4.23
CA GLU A 72 5.54 -2.53 -3.01
C GLU A 72 4.66 -2.66 -1.75
N GLN A 73 3.35 -2.46 -1.89
CA GLN A 73 2.39 -2.69 -0.80
C GLN A 73 2.32 -4.16 -0.40
N TRP A 74 2.30 -5.08 -1.37
CA TRP A 74 2.33 -6.51 -1.10
C TRP A 74 3.61 -6.96 -0.40
N ILE A 75 4.75 -6.34 -0.73
CA ILE A 75 6.01 -6.61 -0.01
C ILE A 75 5.89 -6.17 1.46
N LEU A 76 5.30 -5.02 1.74
CA LEU A 76 5.11 -4.54 3.11
C LEU A 76 4.13 -5.40 3.90
N VAL A 77 2.99 -5.75 3.30
CA VAL A 77 2.00 -6.66 3.91
C VAL A 77 2.61 -8.05 4.10
N GLY A 78 3.33 -8.56 3.11
CA GLY A 78 4.04 -9.84 3.18
C GLY A 78 5.09 -9.86 4.29
N ASN A 79 5.87 -8.78 4.47
CA ASN A 79 6.85 -8.67 5.55
C ASN A 79 6.17 -8.58 6.92
N MET A 80 5.08 -7.80 7.04
CA MET A 80 4.31 -7.70 8.28
C MET A 80 3.70 -9.05 8.66
N LEU A 81 3.07 -9.74 7.71
CA LEU A 81 2.49 -11.07 7.92
C LEU A 81 3.57 -12.09 8.28
N ARG A 82 4.73 -12.06 7.61
CA ARG A 82 5.86 -12.92 7.94
C ARG A 82 6.31 -12.73 9.39
N ASP A 83 6.41 -11.48 9.86
CA ASP A 83 6.87 -11.19 11.22
C ASP A 83 5.85 -11.61 12.28
N VAL A 84 4.56 -11.35 12.04
CA VAL A 84 3.46 -11.74 12.94
C VAL A 84 3.30 -13.26 12.98
N LEU A 85 3.42 -13.92 11.83
CA LEU A 85 3.20 -15.36 11.68
C LEU A 85 4.48 -16.18 11.86
N ARG A 86 5.63 -15.55 12.14
CA ARG A 86 6.91 -16.22 12.38
C ARG A 86 6.82 -17.34 13.45
N PRO A 87 6.11 -17.17 14.58
CA PRO A 87 5.94 -18.23 15.57
C PRO A 87 4.97 -19.34 15.12
N PHE A 88 4.22 -19.14 14.04
CA PHE A 88 3.12 -19.99 13.57
C PHE A 88 3.35 -20.46 12.13
N PRO A 89 4.31 -21.37 11.88
CA PRO A 89 4.72 -21.77 10.53
C PRO A 89 3.56 -22.36 9.70
N GLU A 90 2.61 -23.03 10.33
CA GLU A 90 1.39 -23.55 9.69
C GLU A 90 0.46 -22.43 9.20
N ALA A 91 0.31 -21.36 9.99
CA ALA A 91 -0.50 -20.21 9.59
C ALA A 91 0.17 -19.42 8.45
N TRP A 92 1.51 -19.30 8.48
CA TRP A 92 2.26 -18.72 7.37
C TRP A 92 2.13 -19.54 6.08
N ARG A 93 2.18 -20.87 6.16
CA ARG A 93 1.98 -21.75 4.99
C ARG A 93 0.60 -21.56 4.36
N ARG A 94 -0.46 -21.50 5.17
CA ARG A 94 -1.83 -21.23 4.67
C ARG A 94 -1.99 -19.86 4.04
N VAL A 95 -1.27 -18.85 4.53
CA VAL A 95 -1.23 -17.53 3.89
C VAL A 95 -0.53 -17.61 2.53
N LEU A 96 0.58 -18.33 2.42
CA LEU A 96 1.26 -18.53 1.13
C LEU A 96 0.41 -19.33 0.14
N GLU A 97 -0.19 -20.44 0.58
CA GLU A 97 -1.14 -21.23 -0.21
C GLU A 97 -2.34 -20.37 -0.64
N GLY A 98 -2.84 -19.51 0.26
CA GLY A 98 -3.85 -18.51 -0.03
C GLY A 98 -3.42 -17.54 -1.13
N ILE A 99 -2.20 -16.98 -1.04
CA ILE A 99 -1.64 -16.06 -2.04
C ILE A 99 -1.43 -16.76 -3.40
N GLU A 100 -0.94 -18.01 -3.41
CA GLU A 100 -0.77 -18.79 -4.64
C GLU A 100 -2.12 -19.21 -5.26
N SER A 101 -3.14 -19.48 -4.42
CA SER A 101 -4.51 -19.77 -4.89
C SER A 101 -5.29 -18.53 -5.32
N LEU A 102 -4.86 -17.36 -4.85
CA LEU A 102 -5.30 -16.04 -5.32
C LEU A 102 -4.56 -15.71 -6.63
N ASP A 103 -4.84 -16.48 -7.68
CA ASP A 103 -4.75 -16.07 -9.10
C ASP A 103 -5.76 -14.92 -9.36
N PHE A 104 -5.61 -13.84 -8.59
CA PHE A 104 -6.58 -12.77 -8.41
C PHE A 104 -6.44 -11.73 -9.54
N CYS A 105 -6.80 -12.13 -10.77
CA CYS A 105 -6.91 -11.29 -11.99
C CYS A 105 -5.73 -11.34 -13.00
N ALA A 106 -5.19 -12.53 -13.30
CA ALA A 106 -4.34 -12.73 -14.48
C ALA A 106 -5.09 -13.29 -15.71
N THR A 107 -6.42 -13.31 -15.71
CA THR A 107 -7.21 -13.52 -16.94
C THR A 107 -7.59 -12.16 -17.52
N PRO A 108 -7.06 -11.77 -18.70
CA PRO A 108 -7.62 -10.63 -19.41
C PRO A 108 -9.09 -10.94 -19.72
N ALA A 109 -9.97 -9.98 -19.42
CA ALA A 109 -11.37 -10.04 -19.83
C ALA A 109 -11.41 -10.26 -21.35
N SER A 110 -11.96 -11.42 -21.75
CA SER A 110 -12.24 -11.76 -23.14
C SER A 110 -13.56 -11.15 -23.57
#